data_AF-K2BBM1-F1
#
_entry.id   AF-K2BBM1-F1
#
_cell.length_a   1.000
_cell.length_b   1.000
_cell.length_c   1.000
_cell.angle_alpha   90.00
_cell.angle_beta   90.00
_cell.angle_gamma   90.00
#
_symmetry.space_group_name_H-M   'P 1'
#
loop_
_entity.id
_entity.type
_entity.pdbx_description
1 polymer ?
#
loop_
_entity_poly.entity_id
_entity_poly.type
_entity_poly.pdbx_seq_one_letter_code
_entity_poly.pdbx_strand_id
1 'polypeptide(L)'
;MNPLTVTVRPALELAIGNQNLHHFIQSGFTHLHLSTNQKVLDRLNKYGFIEKGFPYYGWLIAIMTAVIRVAINFKIPLIFYGEDGEIEYGGSTENKNKALYNIEYMKRVYLEGGHQKVLQRMMTDGDITEADLSFFLFPSEKEIENMELSFTHWSYFEPWDSYRNYMVAKEYCGLLEKEEGSSDTFTNFSQNDQALYTLHTYLMYLKFGFGRATQDAGIEIRRGAMTRDQAVNLVKMYDNAYPGDLLDTYLEYYQMTKAQFDQVLDRYANQDLFKKEQGIWQPKFIVGEKFEIESSYC
;
A
#
# COMPACT_ATOMS: atom_id res chain seq x y z
N MET A 1 -8.96 21.68 -14.16
CA MET A 1 -8.39 22.15 -12.86
C MET A 1 -6.87 22.17 -13.00
N ASN A 2 -6.16 22.96 -12.19
CA ASN A 2 -4.68 23.01 -12.18
C ASN A 2 -4.17 22.51 -10.82
N PRO A 3 -4.23 21.19 -10.55
CA PRO A 3 -3.83 20.66 -9.25
C PRO A 3 -2.32 20.75 -9.06
N LEU A 4 -1.89 20.97 -7.81
CA LEU A 4 -0.52 20.65 -7.39
C LEU A 4 -0.45 19.15 -7.14
N THR A 5 0.38 18.45 -7.90
CA THR A 5 0.58 17.01 -7.74
C THR A 5 1.78 16.76 -6.83
N VAL A 6 1.69 15.77 -5.95
CA VAL A 6 2.73 15.50 -4.94
C VAL A 6 3.03 14.01 -4.93
N THR A 7 4.29 13.65 -5.11
CA THR A 7 4.79 12.27 -4.91
C THR A 7 5.73 12.26 -3.72
N VAL A 8 5.50 11.32 -2.80
CA VAL A 8 6.49 10.95 -1.79
C VAL A 8 7.29 9.79 -2.37
N ARG A 9 8.61 9.99 -2.50
CA ARG A 9 9.53 9.02 -3.07
C ARG A 9 9.40 7.67 -2.34
N PRO A 10 9.06 6.57 -3.03
CA PRO A 10 8.99 5.26 -2.40
C PRO A 10 10.38 4.69 -2.08
N ALA A 11 10.41 3.70 -1.19
CA ALA A 11 11.60 2.90 -0.96
C ALA A 11 11.71 1.81 -2.04
N LEU A 12 12.92 1.37 -2.38
CA LEU A 12 13.18 0.33 -3.38
C LEU A 12 12.44 0.58 -4.71
N GLU A 13 12.63 1.78 -5.26
CA GLU A 13 11.99 2.21 -6.51
C GLU A 13 12.39 1.34 -7.69
N LEU A 14 11.41 1.07 -8.56
CA LEU A 14 11.64 0.38 -9.82
C LEU A 14 11.81 1.37 -10.98
N ALA A 15 12.59 0.98 -11.98
CA ALA A 15 12.91 1.83 -13.13
C ALA A 15 11.64 2.30 -13.88
N ILE A 16 10.67 1.41 -14.05
CA ILE A 16 9.41 1.74 -14.73
C ILE A 16 8.58 2.78 -13.95
N GLY A 17 8.55 2.72 -12.62
CA GLY A 17 7.89 3.74 -11.79
C GLY A 17 8.50 5.13 -12.00
N ASN A 18 9.84 5.19 -12.01
CA ASN A 18 10.58 6.43 -12.28
C ASN A 18 10.31 6.99 -13.69
N GLN A 19 10.24 6.11 -14.70
CA GLN A 19 9.91 6.51 -16.07
C GLN A 19 8.46 7.02 -16.18
N ASN A 20 7.51 6.33 -15.55
CA ASN A 20 6.11 6.74 -15.53
C ASN A 20 5.91 8.08 -14.83
N LEU A 21 6.58 8.31 -13.70
CA LEU A 21 6.56 9.62 -13.03
C LEU A 21 7.16 10.71 -13.93
N HIS A 22 8.25 10.41 -14.63
CA HIS A 22 8.84 11.35 -15.58
C HIS A 22 7.85 11.70 -16.71
N HIS A 23 7.20 10.73 -17.34
CA HIS A 23 6.22 10.97 -18.39
C HIS A 23 5.03 11.79 -17.88
N PHE A 24 4.53 11.49 -16.67
CA PHE A 24 3.48 12.27 -16.01
C PHE A 24 3.87 13.73 -15.80
N ILE A 25 5.11 14.01 -15.39
CA ILE A 25 5.58 15.40 -15.23
C ILE A 25 5.68 16.08 -16.60
N GLN A 26 6.16 15.39 -17.63
CA GLN A 26 6.28 15.92 -18.99
C GLN A 26 4.92 16.17 -19.66
N SER A 27 3.82 15.59 -19.18
CA SER A 27 2.48 15.91 -19.70
C SER A 27 1.93 17.26 -19.22
N GLY A 28 2.67 17.98 -18.37
CA GLY A 28 2.42 19.39 -18.06
C GLY A 28 1.83 19.67 -16.68
N PHE A 29 1.78 18.68 -15.79
CA PHE A 29 1.34 18.89 -14.41
C PHE A 29 2.43 19.54 -13.55
N THR A 30 2.04 20.55 -12.77
CA THR A 30 2.90 21.06 -11.68
C THR A 30 3.09 19.96 -10.65
N HIS A 31 4.35 19.64 -10.35
CA HIS A 31 4.70 18.48 -9.54
C HIS A 31 5.74 18.81 -8.46
N LEU A 32 5.50 18.29 -7.24
CA LEU A 32 6.48 18.22 -6.17
C LEU A 32 6.85 16.78 -5.86
N HIS A 33 8.12 16.45 -6.00
CA HIS A 33 8.67 15.16 -5.59
C HIS A 33 9.42 15.33 -4.27
N LEU A 34 8.93 14.69 -3.22
CA LEU A 34 9.50 14.75 -1.87
C LEU A 34 10.32 13.50 -1.56
N SER A 35 11.60 13.69 -1.26
CA SER A 35 12.43 12.65 -0.65
C SER A 35 12.52 12.89 0.86
N THR A 36 11.96 11.98 1.66
CA THR A 36 12.06 12.04 3.12
C THR A 36 13.44 11.61 3.60
N ASN A 37 13.75 11.81 4.90
CA ASN A 37 14.96 11.23 5.50
C ASN A 37 14.95 9.71 5.33
N GLN A 38 15.86 9.19 4.50
CA GLN A 38 15.86 7.77 4.12
C GLN A 38 16.19 6.85 5.28
N LYS A 39 17.08 7.27 6.20
CA LYS A 39 17.38 6.48 7.41
C LYS A 39 16.14 6.28 8.28
N VAL A 40 15.28 7.30 8.36
CA VAL A 40 14.00 7.23 9.07
C VAL A 40 13.01 6.35 8.29
N LEU A 41 12.88 6.56 6.97
CA LEU A 41 11.98 5.79 6.11
C LEU A 41 12.26 4.29 6.21
N ASP A 42 13.51 3.88 5.99
CA ASP A 42 13.94 2.48 5.99
C ASP A 42 13.68 1.82 7.34
N ARG A 43 13.94 2.56 8.42
CA ARG A 43 13.73 2.07 9.79
C ARG A 43 12.25 1.95 10.15
N LEU A 44 11.42 2.91 9.77
CA LEU A 44 9.97 2.83 9.97
C LEU A 44 9.36 1.70 9.13
N ASN A 45 9.88 1.47 7.92
CA ASN A 45 9.49 0.33 7.09
C ASN A 45 9.89 -1.00 7.75
N LYS A 46 11.13 -1.12 8.26
CA LYS A 46 11.58 -2.31 9.01
C LYS A 46 10.71 -2.57 10.24
N TYR A 47 10.44 -1.56 11.05
CA TYR A 47 9.62 -1.74 12.25
C TYR A 47 8.14 -1.96 11.91
N GLY A 48 7.62 -1.37 10.84
CA GLY A 48 6.30 -1.71 10.29
C GLY A 48 6.21 -3.17 9.89
N PHE A 49 7.22 -3.70 9.21
CA PHE A 49 7.30 -5.11 8.85
C PHE A 49 7.27 -6.00 10.10
N ILE A 50 8.11 -5.72 11.09
CA ILE A 50 8.24 -6.53 12.31
C ILE A 50 7.00 -6.43 13.23
N GLU A 51 6.47 -5.22 13.44
CA GLU A 51 5.47 -4.92 14.47
C GLU A 51 4.02 -4.93 13.96
N LYS A 52 3.83 -4.81 12.65
CA LYS A 52 2.52 -4.77 11.99
C LYS A 52 2.39 -5.76 10.83
N GLY A 53 3.48 -6.38 10.36
CA GLY A 53 3.45 -7.19 9.14
C GLY A 53 3.10 -6.32 7.94
N PHE A 54 3.64 -5.10 7.91
CA PHE A 54 3.36 -4.10 6.88
C PHE A 54 4.70 -3.54 6.35
N PRO A 55 5.16 -3.97 5.16
CA PRO A 55 6.57 -3.83 4.77
C PRO A 55 6.99 -2.40 4.39
N TYR A 56 6.07 -1.59 3.88
CA TYR A 56 6.31 -0.18 3.55
C TYR A 56 5.56 0.79 4.48
N TYR A 57 5.34 0.41 5.73
CA TYR A 57 4.53 1.20 6.68
C TYR A 57 5.04 2.64 6.91
N GLY A 58 6.36 2.84 6.91
CA GLY A 58 6.96 4.17 6.95
C GLY A 58 6.59 5.03 5.74
N TRP A 59 6.55 4.42 4.55
CA TRP A 59 6.08 5.11 3.34
C TRP A 59 4.59 5.42 3.42
N LEU A 60 3.76 4.48 3.92
CA LEU A 60 2.33 4.72 4.18
C LEU A 60 2.10 5.92 5.11
N ILE A 61 2.90 6.05 6.18
CA ILE A 61 2.86 7.23 7.06
C ILE A 61 3.22 8.50 6.29
N ALA A 62 4.29 8.46 5.48
CA ALA A 62 4.78 9.62 4.76
C ALA A 62 3.81 10.12 3.67
N ILE A 63 3.16 9.22 2.91
CA ILE A 63 2.16 9.63 1.91
C ILE A 63 0.96 10.34 2.52
N MET A 64 0.63 10.07 3.78
CA MET A 64 -0.42 10.79 4.51
C MET A 64 0.10 12.12 5.07
N THR A 65 1.21 12.07 5.83
CA THR A 65 1.67 13.21 6.64
C THR A 65 2.45 14.25 5.82
N ALA A 66 3.30 13.83 4.87
CA ALA A 66 4.08 14.75 4.05
C ALA A 66 3.19 15.54 3.08
N VAL A 67 2.15 14.91 2.52
CA VAL A 67 1.17 15.59 1.65
C VAL A 67 0.39 16.65 2.43
N ILE A 68 0.00 16.36 3.67
CA ILE A 68 -0.60 17.37 4.56
C ILE A 68 0.36 18.55 4.79
N ARG A 69 1.64 18.29 5.02
CA ARG A 69 2.63 19.36 5.20
C ARG A 69 2.79 20.22 3.95
N VAL A 70 2.76 19.63 2.75
CA VAL A 70 2.75 20.42 1.51
C VAL A 70 1.51 21.28 1.45
N ALA A 71 0.33 20.70 1.70
CA ALA A 71 -0.92 21.44 1.68
C ALA A 71 -0.89 22.66 2.62
N ILE A 72 -0.39 22.50 3.85
CA ILE A 72 -0.23 23.60 4.82
C ILE A 72 0.72 24.68 4.28
N ASN A 73 1.91 24.29 3.81
CA ASN A 73 2.91 25.25 3.34
C ASN A 73 2.47 26.04 2.10
N PHE A 74 1.73 25.40 1.20
CA PHE A 74 1.20 26.03 -0.02
C PHE A 74 -0.22 26.58 0.15
N LYS A 75 -0.81 26.47 1.34
CA LYS A 75 -2.18 26.92 1.68
C LYS A 75 -3.25 26.30 0.77
N ILE A 76 -3.15 25.00 0.53
CA ILE A 76 -4.08 24.22 -0.30
C ILE A 76 -5.07 23.49 0.63
N PRO A 77 -6.34 23.92 0.72
CA PRO A 77 -7.29 23.38 1.69
C PRO A 77 -7.84 22.00 1.32
N LEU A 78 -7.67 21.54 0.09
CA LEU A 78 -8.32 20.33 -0.41
C LEU A 78 -7.30 19.35 -0.98
N ILE A 79 -7.27 18.15 -0.40
CA ILE A 79 -6.41 17.04 -0.84
C ILE A 79 -7.29 15.94 -1.42
N PHE A 80 -6.94 15.49 -2.62
CA PHE A 80 -7.59 14.37 -3.32
C PHE A 80 -6.62 13.19 -3.42
N TYR A 81 -7.09 12.02 -3.01
CA TYR A 81 -6.48 10.73 -3.35
C TYR A 81 -7.32 10.01 -4.42
N GLY A 82 -6.80 8.93 -4.99
CA GLY A 82 -7.49 8.17 -6.04
C GLY A 82 -8.64 7.32 -5.50
N GLU A 83 -8.30 6.16 -4.97
CA GLU A 83 -9.23 5.15 -4.45
C GLU A 83 -9.33 5.20 -2.92
N ASP A 84 -10.53 5.00 -2.38
CA ASP A 84 -10.73 4.71 -0.96
C ASP A 84 -10.68 3.20 -0.75
N GLY A 85 -9.52 2.70 -0.27
CA GLY A 85 -9.31 1.27 -0.12
C GLY A 85 -10.31 0.59 0.83
N GLU A 86 -10.86 1.31 1.80
CA GLU A 86 -11.85 0.76 2.73
C GLU A 86 -13.18 0.47 2.04
N ILE A 87 -13.57 1.29 1.07
CA ILE A 87 -14.82 1.13 0.33
C ILE A 87 -14.62 0.20 -0.87
N GLU A 88 -13.50 0.32 -1.58
CA GLU A 88 -13.24 -0.43 -2.81
C GLU A 88 -12.78 -1.87 -2.57
N TYR A 89 -12.16 -2.16 -1.42
CA TYR A 89 -11.58 -3.49 -1.14
C TYR A 89 -12.23 -4.22 0.03
N GLY A 90 -13.38 -3.74 0.52
CA GLY A 90 -14.18 -4.46 1.52
C GLY A 90 -13.74 -4.24 2.97
N GLY A 91 -13.23 -3.06 3.29
CA GLY A 91 -12.97 -2.60 4.65
C GLY A 91 -14.18 -1.89 5.27
N SER A 92 -13.92 -0.79 5.98
CA SER A 92 -14.91 0.00 6.71
C SER A 92 -15.87 0.76 5.78
N THR A 93 -17.18 0.61 6.00
CA THR A 93 -18.21 1.36 5.28
C THR A 93 -18.54 2.73 5.90
N GLU A 94 -17.79 3.18 6.92
CA GLU A 94 -18.09 4.39 7.71
C GLU A 94 -18.25 5.67 6.86
N ASN A 95 -17.45 5.79 5.81
CA ASN A 95 -17.43 6.95 4.91
C ASN A 95 -18.07 6.68 3.56
N LYS A 96 -18.78 5.55 3.37
CA LYS A 96 -19.39 5.18 2.07
C LYS A 96 -20.22 6.32 1.45
N ASN A 97 -20.94 7.07 2.28
CA ASN A 97 -21.80 8.19 1.85
C ASN A 97 -21.25 9.56 2.27
N LYS A 98 -19.97 9.64 2.67
CA LYS A 98 -19.31 10.88 3.10
C LYS A 98 -18.13 11.16 2.17
N ALA A 99 -18.23 12.25 1.42
CA ALA A 99 -17.15 12.67 0.51
C ALA A 99 -15.87 13.02 1.26
N LEU A 100 -16.00 13.61 2.45
CA LEU A 100 -14.89 14.17 3.22
C LEU A 100 -14.58 13.32 4.46
N TYR A 101 -13.30 13.21 4.77
CA TYR A 101 -12.79 12.63 6.00
C TYR A 101 -11.71 13.54 6.63
N ASN A 102 -11.19 13.16 7.80
CA ASN A 102 -10.25 14.00 8.56
C ASN A 102 -9.01 13.22 9.02
N ILE A 103 -8.07 13.93 9.66
CA ILE A 103 -6.80 13.35 10.16
C ILE A 103 -7.05 12.23 11.18
N GLU A 104 -8.06 12.34 12.03
CA GLU A 104 -8.38 11.28 13.01
C GLU A 104 -8.83 9.99 12.33
N TYR A 105 -9.58 10.09 11.23
CA TYR A 105 -9.91 8.95 10.40
C TYR A 105 -8.65 8.29 9.81
N MET A 106 -7.70 9.08 9.27
CA MET A 106 -6.43 8.54 8.75
C MET A 106 -5.64 7.78 9.82
N LYS A 107 -5.51 8.34 11.03
CA LYS A 107 -4.78 7.70 12.14
C LYS A 107 -5.41 6.37 12.57
N ARG A 108 -6.73 6.34 12.72
CA ARG A 108 -7.47 5.18 13.21
C ARG A 108 -7.59 4.08 12.15
N VAL A 109 -7.93 4.46 10.93
CA VAL A 109 -8.29 3.52 9.86
C VAL A 109 -7.08 3.21 8.99
N TYR A 110 -6.55 4.20 8.25
CA TYR A 110 -5.44 3.96 7.31
C TYR A 110 -4.12 3.57 7.97
N LEU A 111 -3.83 4.11 9.15
CA LEU A 111 -2.67 3.71 9.94
C LEU A 111 -3.03 2.69 11.03
N GLU A 112 -4.26 2.16 11.04
CA GLU A 112 -4.71 1.11 11.97
C GLU A 112 -4.37 1.39 13.46
N GLY A 113 -4.30 2.66 13.87
CA GLY A 113 -3.81 3.09 15.20
C GLY A 113 -2.35 2.71 15.51
N GLY A 114 -1.59 2.14 14.56
CA GLY A 114 -0.25 1.61 14.75
C GLY A 114 0.87 2.63 14.59
N HIS A 115 0.56 3.85 14.14
CA HIS A 115 1.53 4.93 13.91
C HIS A 115 2.38 5.19 15.15
N GLN A 116 1.74 5.37 16.30
CA GLN A 116 2.42 5.64 17.57
C GLN A 116 3.32 4.47 18.01
N LYS A 117 2.87 3.22 17.82
CA LYS A 117 3.64 2.02 18.18
C LYS A 117 4.96 1.95 17.41
N VAL A 118 4.90 2.15 16.09
CA VAL A 118 6.09 2.08 15.23
C VAL A 118 7.03 3.26 15.47
N LEU A 119 6.48 4.47 15.67
CA LEU A 119 7.27 5.65 16.04
C LEU A 119 8.00 5.46 17.37
N GLN A 120 7.30 5.02 18.42
CA GLN A 120 7.90 4.77 19.74
C GLN A 120 9.02 3.75 19.67
N ARG A 121 8.81 2.64 18.93
CA ARG A 121 9.84 1.63 18.71
C ARG A 121 11.08 2.24 18.06
N MET A 122 10.91 3.11 17.07
CA MET A 122 12.03 3.78 16.42
C MET A 122 12.75 4.77 17.34
N MET A 123 12.03 5.50 18.18
CA MET A 123 12.63 6.45 19.14
C MET A 123 13.48 5.76 20.21
N THR A 124 13.31 4.45 20.48
CA THR A 124 14.15 3.74 21.46
C THR A 124 15.61 3.61 21.03
N ASP A 125 15.92 3.79 19.74
CA ASP A 125 17.28 3.65 19.22
C ASP A 125 18.17 4.87 19.56
N GLY A 126 17.55 6.03 19.86
CA GLY A 126 18.21 7.21 20.41
C GLY A 126 19.07 8.04 19.44
N ASP A 127 19.11 7.69 18.16
CA ASP A 127 19.94 8.32 17.12
C ASP A 127 19.14 9.17 16.10
N ILE A 128 17.81 9.26 16.27
CA ILE A 128 16.91 10.07 15.43
C ILE A 128 16.36 11.24 16.22
N THR A 129 16.45 12.44 15.65
CA THR A 129 15.93 13.66 16.27
C THR A 129 14.48 13.90 15.84
N GLU A 130 13.76 14.75 16.57
CA GLU A 130 12.40 15.16 16.19
C GLU A 130 12.35 15.85 14.81
N ALA A 131 13.41 16.59 14.45
CA ALA A 131 13.51 17.26 13.16
C ALA A 131 13.54 16.26 11.97
N ASP A 132 14.20 15.11 12.17
CA ASP A 132 14.25 14.03 11.19
C ASP A 132 12.87 13.41 10.93
N LEU A 133 11.94 13.55 11.87
CA LEU A 133 10.58 13.01 11.82
C LEU A 133 9.56 13.95 11.19
N SER A 134 9.97 15.15 10.76
CA SER A 134 9.05 16.16 10.22
C SER A 134 8.02 15.57 9.25
N PHE A 135 8.46 14.86 8.20
CA PHE A 135 7.56 14.23 7.21
C PHE A 135 6.89 12.92 7.63
N PHE A 136 7.02 12.50 8.89
CA PHE A 136 6.42 11.28 9.45
C PHE A 136 5.49 11.55 10.63
N LEU A 137 5.32 12.82 11.01
CA LEU A 137 4.41 13.27 12.06
C LEU A 137 3.27 14.06 11.44
N PHE A 138 2.04 13.76 11.88
CA PHE A 138 0.90 14.64 11.61
C PHE A 138 1.18 16.04 12.15
N PRO A 139 0.67 17.09 11.50
CA PRO A 139 0.74 18.43 12.06
C PRO A 139 -0.03 18.49 13.38
N SER A 140 0.45 19.33 14.29
CA SER A 140 -0.24 19.69 15.51
C SER A 140 -1.51 20.49 15.21
N GLU A 141 -2.47 20.49 16.15
CA GLU A 141 -3.69 21.29 16.04
C GLU A 141 -3.39 22.77 15.78
N LYS A 142 -2.32 23.30 16.40
CA LYS A 142 -1.86 24.68 16.22
C LYS A 142 -1.36 24.96 14.80
N GLU A 143 -0.72 24.00 14.14
CA GLU A 143 -0.26 24.14 12.75
C GLU A 143 -1.43 24.21 11.76
N ILE A 144 -2.60 23.66 12.12
CA ILE A 144 -3.78 23.60 11.24
C ILE A 144 -4.96 24.48 11.71
N GLU A 145 -4.83 25.18 12.84
CA GLU A 145 -5.90 25.95 13.48
C GLU A 145 -6.59 26.96 12.52
N ASN A 146 -5.83 27.56 11.60
CA ASN A 146 -6.33 28.57 10.66
C ASN A 146 -6.60 28.01 9.26
N MET A 147 -6.69 26.69 9.11
CA MET A 147 -6.82 26.04 7.81
C MET A 147 -7.88 24.93 7.84
N GLU A 148 -8.93 25.10 7.04
CA GLU A 148 -9.97 24.09 6.88
C GLU A 148 -9.50 23.02 5.88
N LEU A 149 -8.68 22.08 6.37
CA LEU A 149 -8.21 20.95 5.58
C LEU A 149 -9.34 19.95 5.33
N SER A 150 -9.60 19.68 4.05
CA SER A 150 -10.55 18.69 3.56
C SER A 150 -9.81 17.60 2.79
N PHE A 151 -10.19 16.35 3.04
CA PHE A 151 -9.61 15.18 2.40
C PHE A 151 -10.70 14.37 1.73
N THR A 152 -10.45 13.89 0.51
CA THR A 152 -11.43 13.10 -0.24
C THR A 152 -10.76 12.13 -1.21
N HIS A 153 -11.55 11.21 -1.76
CA HIS A 153 -11.13 10.26 -2.79
C HIS A 153 -11.94 10.49 -4.07
N TRP A 154 -11.29 10.38 -5.22
CA TRP A 154 -11.98 10.44 -6.51
C TRP A 154 -13.06 9.36 -6.64
N SER A 155 -12.76 8.16 -6.12
CA SER A 155 -13.68 7.00 -6.09
C SER A 155 -15.02 7.24 -5.39
N TYR A 156 -15.17 8.31 -4.60
CA TYR A 156 -16.47 8.71 -4.07
C TYR A 156 -17.40 9.26 -5.16
N PHE A 157 -16.85 9.95 -6.15
CA PHE A 157 -17.61 10.67 -7.19
C PHE A 157 -17.84 9.81 -8.44
N GLU A 158 -16.93 8.88 -8.72
CA GLU A 158 -17.05 7.93 -9.82
C GLU A 158 -16.63 6.53 -9.36
N PRO A 159 -17.32 5.46 -9.79
CA PRO A 159 -16.87 4.10 -9.50
C PRO A 159 -15.42 3.89 -9.94
N TRP A 160 -14.63 3.27 -9.06
CA TRP A 160 -13.25 2.97 -9.37
C TRP A 160 -13.13 1.91 -10.47
N ASP A 161 -12.46 2.26 -11.56
CA ASP A 161 -12.15 1.37 -12.69
C ASP A 161 -10.67 1.53 -13.04
N SER A 162 -9.84 0.63 -12.51
CA SER A 162 -8.39 0.65 -12.69
C SER A 162 -7.97 0.60 -14.16
N TYR A 163 -8.71 -0.12 -15.01
CA TYR A 163 -8.38 -0.24 -16.42
C TYR A 163 -8.71 1.04 -17.19
N ARG A 164 -9.88 1.64 -16.94
CA ARG A 164 -10.23 2.96 -17.50
C ARG A 164 -9.19 4.02 -17.09
N ASN A 165 -8.84 4.05 -15.80
CA ASN A 165 -7.84 4.98 -15.27
C ASN A 165 -6.47 4.78 -15.93
N TYR A 166 -6.05 3.52 -16.11
CA TYR A 166 -4.83 3.17 -16.83
C TYR A 166 -4.86 3.67 -18.28
N MET A 167 -5.94 3.44 -19.02
CA MET A 167 -6.06 3.89 -20.41
C MET A 167 -5.94 5.42 -20.53
N VAL A 168 -6.58 6.16 -19.63
CA VAL A 168 -6.47 7.62 -19.54
C VAL A 168 -5.02 8.04 -19.24
N ALA A 169 -4.38 7.43 -18.23
CA ALA A 169 -3.00 7.75 -17.90
C ALA A 169 -2.02 7.42 -19.04
N LYS A 170 -2.26 6.34 -19.78
CA LYS A 170 -1.46 5.96 -20.95
C LYS A 170 -1.61 6.95 -22.09
N GLU A 171 -2.85 7.32 -22.43
CA GLU A 171 -3.18 8.24 -23.52
C GLU A 171 -2.67 9.66 -23.26
N TYR A 172 -2.88 10.19 -22.06
CA TYR A 172 -2.61 11.60 -21.75
C TYR A 172 -1.29 11.84 -21.01
N CYS A 173 -0.76 10.84 -20.32
CA CYS A 173 0.44 10.98 -19.48
C CYS A 173 1.57 10.01 -19.85
N GLY A 174 1.42 9.20 -20.91
CA GLY A 174 2.46 8.31 -21.39
C GLY A 174 2.80 7.16 -20.44
N LEU A 175 1.87 6.73 -19.60
CA LEU A 175 2.09 5.62 -18.68
C LEU A 175 2.44 4.32 -19.44
N LEU A 176 3.55 3.71 -19.06
CA LEU A 176 4.08 2.45 -19.55
C LEU A 176 3.65 1.29 -18.66
N GLU A 177 3.36 0.16 -19.28
CA GLU A 177 3.19 -1.12 -18.62
C GLU A 177 4.51 -1.86 -18.46
N LYS A 178 4.55 -2.76 -17.47
CA LYS A 178 5.66 -3.69 -17.34
C LYS A 178 5.64 -4.66 -18.52
N GLU A 179 6.77 -4.77 -19.22
CA GLU A 179 6.93 -5.68 -20.36
C GLU A 179 6.76 -7.14 -19.92
N GLU A 180 7.38 -7.48 -18.78
CA GLU A 180 7.22 -8.77 -18.13
C GLU A 180 5.95 -8.77 -17.27
N GLY A 181 5.32 -9.95 -17.13
CA GLY A 181 4.21 -10.13 -16.22
C GLY A 181 4.57 -9.89 -14.75
N SER A 182 3.55 -9.91 -13.90
CA SER A 182 3.70 -9.92 -12.44
C SER A 182 3.55 -11.36 -11.94
N SER A 183 4.30 -11.73 -10.90
CA SER A 183 4.16 -13.05 -10.28
C SER A 183 2.95 -13.15 -9.37
N ASP A 184 2.43 -12.01 -8.89
CA ASP A 184 1.34 -11.93 -7.90
C ASP A 184 0.00 -11.44 -8.48
N THR A 185 -0.06 -11.11 -9.77
CA THR A 185 -1.31 -10.72 -10.45
C THR A 185 -1.23 -10.91 -11.98
N PHE A 186 -2.40 -10.86 -12.63
CA PHE A 186 -2.57 -10.87 -14.07
C PHE A 186 -2.50 -9.47 -14.72
N THR A 187 -2.35 -8.40 -13.93
CA THR A 187 -2.21 -7.02 -14.42
C THR A 187 -0.72 -6.60 -14.46
N ASN A 188 -0.38 -5.67 -15.36
CA ASN A 188 0.99 -5.20 -15.56
C ASN A 188 1.14 -3.67 -15.59
N PHE A 189 0.08 -2.92 -15.27
CA PHE A 189 0.06 -1.45 -15.38
C PHE A 189 -0.03 -0.71 -14.02
N SER A 190 -0.29 -1.44 -12.92
CA SER A 190 -0.47 -0.86 -11.58
C SER A 190 0.64 -1.32 -10.62
N GLN A 191 0.88 -0.54 -9.56
CA GLN A 191 1.77 -0.93 -8.45
C GLN A 191 3.18 -1.38 -8.89
N ASN A 192 3.72 -0.70 -9.90
CA ASN A 192 4.99 -1.01 -10.54
C ASN A 192 6.12 -0.06 -10.08
N ASP A 193 5.88 0.75 -9.06
CA ASP A 193 6.77 1.82 -8.62
C ASP A 193 7.79 1.36 -7.58
N GLN A 194 7.52 0.30 -6.81
CA GLN A 194 8.42 -0.18 -5.75
C GLN A 194 8.37 -1.70 -5.53
N ALA A 195 9.50 -2.26 -5.09
CA ALA A 195 9.63 -3.70 -4.83
C ALA A 195 8.91 -4.19 -3.55
N LEU A 196 8.59 -3.29 -2.61
CA LEU A 196 7.96 -3.67 -1.34
C LEU A 196 6.47 -4.02 -1.47
N TYR A 197 5.83 -3.66 -2.59
CA TYR A 197 4.40 -3.94 -2.79
C TYR A 197 4.11 -5.44 -2.89
N THR A 198 4.94 -6.20 -3.60
CA THR A 198 4.81 -7.66 -3.70
C THR A 198 4.93 -8.35 -2.33
N LEU A 199 5.78 -7.84 -1.43
CA LEU A 199 5.86 -8.37 -0.07
C LEU A 199 4.60 -8.06 0.74
N HIS A 200 3.97 -6.90 0.51
CA HIS A 200 2.74 -6.52 1.20
C HIS A 200 1.57 -7.40 0.79
N THR A 201 1.39 -7.64 -0.50
CA THR A 201 0.32 -8.50 -1.02
C THR A 201 0.52 -9.96 -0.61
N TYR A 202 1.76 -10.43 -0.53
CA TYR A 202 2.07 -11.74 0.05
C TYR A 202 1.75 -11.82 1.56
N LEU A 203 2.07 -10.79 2.36
CA LEU A 203 1.69 -10.74 3.78
C LEU A 203 0.17 -10.69 3.97
N MET A 204 -0.55 -9.97 3.10
CA MET A 204 -2.01 -9.95 3.07
C MET A 204 -2.55 -11.37 2.83
N TYR A 205 -1.99 -12.09 1.86
CA TYR A 205 -2.33 -13.48 1.59
C TYR A 205 -2.09 -14.36 2.82
N LEU A 206 -0.91 -14.30 3.45
CA LEU A 206 -0.61 -15.09 4.64
C LEU A 206 -1.54 -14.78 5.83
N LYS A 207 -2.00 -13.54 5.97
CA LYS A 207 -2.90 -13.13 7.07
C LYS A 207 -4.35 -13.53 6.81
N PHE A 208 -4.84 -13.37 5.58
CA PHE A 208 -6.27 -13.31 5.29
C PHE A 208 -6.74 -14.28 4.21
N GLY A 209 -5.83 -14.98 3.53
CA GLY A 209 -6.19 -15.95 2.50
C GLY A 209 -6.46 -15.34 1.11
N PHE A 210 -6.20 -14.06 0.91
CA PHE A 210 -6.32 -13.40 -0.40
C PHE A 210 -5.14 -12.45 -0.66
N GLY A 211 -4.69 -12.43 -1.91
CA GLY A 211 -3.57 -11.63 -2.39
C GLY A 211 -3.98 -10.59 -3.43
N ARG A 212 -3.00 -10.13 -4.21
CA ARG A 212 -3.19 -9.08 -5.22
C ARG A 212 -4.12 -9.53 -6.36
N ALA A 213 -4.04 -10.78 -6.81
CA ALA A 213 -4.90 -11.25 -7.89
C ALA A 213 -6.36 -11.31 -7.47
N THR A 214 -6.66 -11.69 -6.22
CA THR A 214 -8.04 -11.59 -5.70
C THR A 214 -8.52 -10.14 -5.65
N GLN A 215 -7.67 -9.21 -5.20
CA GLN A 215 -7.99 -7.78 -5.18
C GLN A 215 -8.32 -7.26 -6.59
N ASP A 216 -7.43 -7.50 -7.56
CA ASP A 216 -7.59 -7.05 -8.95
C ASP A 216 -8.81 -7.72 -9.61
N ALA A 217 -8.99 -9.03 -9.44
CA ALA A 217 -10.14 -9.74 -9.98
C ALA A 217 -11.48 -9.24 -9.42
N GLY A 218 -11.50 -8.80 -8.16
CA GLY A 218 -12.67 -8.17 -7.55
C GLY A 218 -13.12 -6.92 -8.29
N ILE A 219 -12.18 -6.06 -8.71
CA ILE A 219 -12.45 -4.86 -9.50
C ILE A 219 -13.01 -5.26 -10.88
N GLU A 220 -12.36 -6.23 -11.53
CA GLU A 220 -12.74 -6.71 -12.87
C GLU A 220 -14.16 -7.31 -12.90
N ILE A 221 -14.54 -8.04 -11.85
CA ILE A 221 -15.91 -8.55 -11.71
C ILE A 221 -16.89 -7.39 -11.50
N ARG A 222 -16.60 -6.44 -10.60
CA ARG A 222 -17.52 -5.32 -10.30
C ARG A 222 -17.77 -4.43 -11.52
N ARG A 223 -16.76 -4.23 -12.36
CA ARG A 223 -16.91 -3.48 -13.62
C ARG A 223 -17.50 -4.30 -14.78
N GLY A 224 -17.80 -5.59 -14.56
CA GLY A 224 -18.42 -6.47 -15.54
C GLY A 224 -17.47 -6.99 -16.63
N ALA A 225 -16.15 -6.83 -16.46
CA ALA A 225 -15.14 -7.27 -17.41
C ALA A 225 -14.69 -8.74 -17.21
N MET A 226 -15.03 -9.33 -16.06
CA MET A 226 -14.62 -10.68 -15.70
C MET A 226 -15.75 -11.45 -15.00
N THR A 227 -15.90 -12.73 -15.36
CA THR A 227 -16.80 -13.65 -14.66
C THR A 227 -16.13 -14.25 -13.43
N ARG A 228 -16.92 -14.74 -12.48
CA ARG A 228 -16.39 -15.42 -11.29
C ARG A 228 -15.48 -16.61 -11.64
N ASP A 229 -15.85 -17.40 -12.65
CA ASP A 229 -15.08 -18.59 -13.02
C ASP A 229 -13.71 -18.22 -13.61
N GLN A 230 -13.64 -17.15 -14.41
CA GLN A 230 -12.38 -16.60 -14.90
C GLN A 230 -11.52 -16.10 -13.73
N ALA A 231 -12.11 -15.36 -12.79
CA ALA A 231 -11.41 -14.85 -11.61
C ALA A 231 -10.81 -15.99 -10.77
N VAL A 232 -11.58 -17.05 -10.47
CA VAL A 232 -11.09 -18.20 -9.70
C VAL A 232 -9.86 -18.84 -10.35
N ASN A 233 -9.84 -18.95 -11.68
CA ASN A 233 -8.67 -19.49 -12.39
C ASN A 233 -7.43 -18.60 -12.23
N LEU A 234 -7.58 -17.28 -12.34
CA LEU A 234 -6.47 -16.34 -12.17
C LEU A 234 -5.97 -16.32 -10.72
N VAL A 235 -6.86 -16.27 -9.73
CA VAL A 235 -6.51 -16.30 -8.32
C VAL A 235 -5.71 -17.56 -7.96
N LYS A 236 -6.08 -18.74 -8.49
CA LYS A 236 -5.33 -19.98 -8.30
C LYS A 236 -3.89 -19.90 -8.83
N MET A 237 -3.65 -19.13 -9.88
CA MET A 237 -2.33 -18.99 -10.49
C MET A 237 -1.44 -17.99 -9.74
N TYR A 238 -2.02 -16.92 -9.18
CA TYR A 238 -1.26 -15.73 -8.79
C TYR A 238 -1.25 -15.40 -7.28
N ASP A 239 -2.24 -15.77 -6.47
CA ASP A 239 -2.30 -15.28 -5.08
C ASP A 239 -1.26 -15.92 -4.14
N ASN A 240 -0.89 -17.19 -4.36
CA ASN A 240 0.13 -17.89 -3.57
C ASN A 240 1.56 -17.57 -4.06
N ALA A 241 1.87 -16.28 -4.23
CA ALA A 241 3.12 -15.81 -4.82
C ALA A 241 4.14 -15.43 -3.74
N TYR A 242 4.95 -16.39 -3.27
CA TYR A 242 6.11 -16.08 -2.44
C TYR A 242 7.13 -15.26 -3.24
N PRO A 243 7.56 -14.06 -2.77
CA PRO A 243 8.45 -13.17 -3.53
C PRO A 243 9.93 -13.61 -3.41
N GLY A 244 10.23 -14.83 -3.84
CA GLY A 244 11.58 -15.41 -3.74
C GLY A 244 12.64 -14.63 -4.50
N ASP A 245 12.30 -14.10 -5.68
CA ASP A 245 13.24 -13.36 -6.53
C ASP A 245 13.69 -12.02 -5.93
N LEU A 246 12.95 -11.49 -4.94
CA LEU A 246 13.26 -10.24 -4.25
C LEU A 246 13.80 -10.45 -2.83
N LEU A 247 14.00 -11.71 -2.41
CA LEU A 247 14.41 -12.02 -1.04
C LEU A 247 15.70 -11.32 -0.65
N ASP A 248 16.75 -11.43 -1.46
CA ASP A 248 18.05 -10.81 -1.15
C ASP A 248 17.93 -9.28 -1.04
N THR A 249 17.13 -8.65 -1.91
CA THR A 249 16.82 -7.22 -1.83
C THR A 249 16.18 -6.85 -0.50
N TYR A 250 15.22 -7.65 -0.02
CA TYR A 250 14.56 -7.40 1.26
C TYR A 250 15.52 -7.61 2.44
N LEU A 251 16.36 -8.65 2.41
CA LEU A 251 17.32 -8.92 3.46
C LEU A 251 18.36 -7.80 3.59
N GLU A 252 18.85 -7.29 2.46
CA GLU A 252 19.76 -6.14 2.42
C GLU A 252 19.07 -4.87 2.94
N TYR A 253 17.92 -4.53 2.37
CA TYR A 253 17.17 -3.32 2.70
C TYR A 253 16.80 -3.25 4.19
N TYR A 254 16.22 -4.33 4.72
CA TYR A 254 15.87 -4.38 6.14
C TYR A 254 17.06 -4.66 7.05
N GLN A 255 18.24 -4.99 6.51
CA GLN A 255 19.39 -5.45 7.31
C GLN A 255 18.98 -6.58 8.26
N MET A 256 18.46 -7.65 7.67
CA MET A 256 17.94 -8.82 8.39
C MET A 256 18.59 -10.10 7.85
N THR A 257 18.80 -11.07 8.72
CA THR A 257 19.08 -12.43 8.27
C THR A 257 17.81 -13.07 7.73
N LYS A 258 17.95 -14.08 6.86
CA LYS A 258 16.81 -14.87 6.38
C LYS A 258 15.96 -15.42 7.52
N ALA A 259 16.60 -15.91 8.59
CA ALA A 259 15.90 -16.42 9.77
C ALA A 259 15.04 -15.36 10.47
N GLN A 260 15.54 -14.13 10.61
CA GLN A 260 14.77 -13.03 11.18
C GLN A 260 13.59 -12.64 10.27
N PHE A 261 13.81 -12.62 8.96
CA PHE A 261 12.77 -12.31 7.97
C PHE A 261 11.66 -13.36 7.99
N ASP A 262 12.03 -14.64 7.93
CA ASP A 262 11.09 -15.77 8.01
C ASP A 262 10.31 -15.75 9.33
N GLN A 263 10.93 -15.37 10.46
CA GLN A 263 10.25 -15.25 11.75
C GLN A 263 9.14 -14.19 11.74
N VAL A 264 9.33 -13.09 10.99
CA VAL A 264 8.27 -12.08 10.82
C VAL A 264 7.11 -12.66 10.01
N LEU A 265 7.40 -13.36 8.91
CA LEU A 265 6.35 -14.03 8.12
C LEU A 265 5.57 -15.04 8.98
N ASP A 266 6.27 -15.85 9.78
CA ASP A 266 5.66 -16.86 10.65
C ASP A 266 4.75 -16.26 11.72
N ARG A 267 5.08 -15.07 12.21
CA ARG A 267 4.26 -14.34 13.19
C ARG A 267 2.91 -13.93 12.60
N TYR A 268 2.87 -13.57 11.32
CA TYR A 268 1.67 -13.02 10.68
C TYR A 268 0.91 -14.05 9.85
N ALA A 269 1.48 -15.22 9.58
CA ALA A 269 0.79 -16.29 8.89
C ALA A 269 -0.36 -16.85 9.74
N ASN A 270 -1.54 -16.87 9.18
CA ASN A 270 -2.71 -17.47 9.78
C ASN A 270 -2.63 -19.00 9.68
N GLN A 271 -2.32 -19.65 10.79
CA GLN A 271 -2.15 -21.10 10.83
C GLN A 271 -3.44 -21.88 10.62
N ASP A 272 -4.61 -21.26 10.73
CA ASP A 272 -5.88 -21.91 10.40
C ASP A 272 -6.06 -22.05 8.87
N LEU A 273 -5.51 -21.09 8.12
CA LEU A 273 -5.58 -21.05 6.65
C LEU A 273 -4.37 -21.70 5.98
N PHE A 274 -3.21 -21.71 6.64
CA PHE A 274 -1.95 -22.11 6.04
C PHE A 274 -1.20 -23.15 6.88
N LYS A 275 -0.37 -23.96 6.21
CA LYS A 275 0.61 -24.87 6.82
C LYS A 275 1.98 -24.62 6.20
N LYS A 276 3.04 -24.71 7.00
CA LYS A 276 4.40 -24.49 6.51
C LYS A 276 4.98 -25.81 5.97
N GLU A 277 5.37 -25.82 4.70
CA GLU A 277 5.97 -26.95 4.01
C GLU A 277 7.31 -26.52 3.40
N GLN A 278 8.40 -27.23 3.73
CA GLN A 278 9.76 -26.90 3.26
C GLN A 278 10.17 -25.43 3.47
N GLY A 279 9.65 -24.79 4.52
CA GLY A 279 9.96 -23.40 4.85
C GLY A 279 9.03 -22.37 4.21
N ILE A 280 8.08 -22.77 3.36
CA ILE A 280 7.13 -21.88 2.66
C ILE A 280 5.71 -22.19 3.16
N TRP A 281 4.88 -21.17 3.35
CA TRP A 281 3.49 -21.33 3.74
C TRP A 281 2.64 -21.74 2.53
N GLN A 282 1.88 -22.83 2.68
CA GLN A 282 0.99 -23.38 1.67
C GLN A 282 -0.46 -23.35 2.18
N PRO A 283 -1.44 -23.03 1.31
CA PRO A 283 -2.84 -22.96 1.70
C PRO A 283 -3.38 -24.34 2.08
N LYS A 284 -4.26 -24.37 3.08
CA LYS A 284 -5.09 -25.53 3.45
C LYS A 284 -6.42 -25.55 2.69
N PHE A 285 -6.76 -24.45 2.02
CA PHE A 285 -7.99 -24.25 1.27
C PHE A 285 -7.78 -24.35 -0.23
N ILE A 286 -8.86 -24.58 -0.96
CA ILE A 286 -8.89 -24.53 -2.43
C ILE A 286 -9.72 -23.32 -2.85
N VAL A 287 -9.13 -22.46 -3.68
CA VAL A 287 -9.80 -21.25 -4.18
C VAL A 287 -11.10 -21.62 -4.88
N GLY A 288 -12.19 -20.96 -4.49
CA GLY A 288 -13.53 -21.16 -5.06
C GLY A 288 -14.33 -22.27 -4.38
N GLU A 289 -13.74 -23.04 -3.48
CA GLU A 289 -14.42 -24.08 -2.70
C GLU A 289 -14.70 -23.60 -1.27
N LYS A 290 -15.76 -24.14 -0.65
CA LYS A 290 -16.08 -23.83 0.74
C LYS A 290 -14.97 -24.40 1.62
N PHE A 291 -14.38 -23.56 2.46
CA PHE A 291 -13.40 -23.96 3.47
C PHE A 291 -13.95 -23.61 4.85
N GLU A 292 -13.86 -24.57 5.78
CA GLU A 292 -14.26 -24.38 7.17
C GLU A 292 -13.01 -24.56 8.04
N ILE A 293 -12.78 -23.59 8.91
CA ILE A 293 -11.74 -23.71 9.93
C ILE A 293 -12.29 -24.66 10.99
N GLU A 294 -11.69 -25.84 11.09
CA GLU A 294 -11.96 -26.74 12.20
C GLU A 294 -11.50 -26.03 13.49
N SER A 295 -12.46 -25.48 14.23
CA SER A 295 -12.18 -24.96 15.56
C SER A 295 -11.72 -26.13 16.42
N SER A 296 -10.41 -26.28 16.62
CA SER A 296 -9.91 -27.08 17.72
C SER A 296 -10.48 -26.48 19.00
N TYR A 297 -11.34 -27.25 19.67
CA TYR A 297 -12.15 -26.87 20.82
C TYR A 297 -11.37 -26.16 21.94
N CYS A 298 -12.03 -25.13 22.50
CA CYS A 298 -11.84 -24.51 23.82
C CYS A 298 -10.60 -23.65 24.10
#